data_AF-A0AAD7HMG3-F1
#
_entry.id   AF-A0AAD7HMG3-F1
#
_cell.length_a   1.000
_cell.length_b   1.000
_cell.length_c   1.000
_cell.angle_alpha   90.00
_cell.angle_beta   90.00
_cell.angle_gamma   90.00
#
_symmetry.space_group_name_H-M   'P 1'
#
loop_
_entity.id
_entity.type
_entity.pdbx_description
1 polymer ?
#
loop_
_entity_poly.entity_id
_entity_poly.type
_entity_poly.pdbx_seq_one_letter_code
_entity_poly.pdbx_strand_id
1 'polypeptide(L)'
;MSELDWSKTDVTLHPDSPWLTIPPTEKAMQEFCPDVVFCRSEVRNEEKFAAEVAKRTLFGHPKIVDPIKPLPGEFLYPTDQLSPAPPPSQSILVPPPLQPDDPRPPRNFVHPEAGIFTLRKTQQYQRGYVYTTPYYLQNKERDHAHMLRVVAPPQLYPKVEDGKYIHLAVPQCVQMVPGVPFAFEIEGQPDRLHTIGAVHTFESLRHEPEFWDILKDTILVAKGLNGCRPVGNNDPVFPISTFVLKPNDRSPVNVPSGSKAGSYNLASTVIKGIGPGVFAPAAQVDTPDFAGQVSTILQCLGRLRRYLLQKTLSKFEYEVTEFNAQDMNVLGFGGLEPNHATSCQLNMSGIFQLIATALGFQGQEHPDPKDEETRKTLSR
;
A
#
# COMPACT_ATOMS: atom_id res chain seq x y z
N MET A 1 26.69 -5.88 2.36
CA MET A 1 25.68 -6.10 1.30
C MET A 1 26.43 -6.37 0.02
N SER A 2 26.42 -7.61 -0.47
CA SER A 2 26.90 -7.93 -1.81
C SER A 2 25.91 -7.36 -2.83
N GLU A 3 26.39 -6.63 -3.82
CA GLU A 3 25.57 -6.18 -4.95
C GLU A 3 24.92 -7.39 -5.61
N LEU A 4 23.58 -7.47 -5.57
CA LEU A 4 22.84 -8.40 -6.40
C LEU A 4 23.02 -7.94 -7.85
N ASP A 5 23.75 -8.75 -8.63
CA ASP A 5 23.95 -8.54 -10.05
C ASP A 5 22.66 -8.88 -10.80
N TRP A 6 21.82 -7.86 -11.02
CA TRP A 6 20.53 -7.95 -11.71
C TRP A 6 20.64 -8.44 -13.16
N SER A 7 21.83 -8.50 -13.74
CA SER A 7 22.03 -9.01 -15.10
C SER A 7 21.98 -10.54 -15.19
N LYS A 8 21.97 -11.25 -14.05
CA LYS A 8 22.04 -12.72 -13.99
C LYS A 8 20.72 -13.41 -13.62
N THR A 9 19.69 -12.66 -13.28
CA THR A 9 18.38 -13.23 -12.95
C THR A 9 17.53 -13.32 -14.21
N ASP A 10 17.72 -14.37 -14.99
CA ASP A 10 16.86 -14.70 -16.13
C ASP A 10 15.48 -15.16 -15.60
N VAL A 11 14.58 -14.21 -15.43
CA VAL A 11 13.14 -14.48 -15.30
C VAL A 11 12.54 -14.33 -16.68
N THR A 12 12.49 -15.44 -17.42
CA THR A 12 11.83 -15.51 -18.73
C THR A 12 10.32 -15.37 -18.52
N LEU A 13 9.74 -14.31 -19.06
CA LEU A 13 8.29 -14.20 -19.20
C LEU A 13 7.85 -15.12 -20.33
N HIS A 14 7.06 -16.15 -20.02
CA HIS A 14 6.45 -16.99 -21.06
C HIS A 14 5.36 -16.17 -21.78
N PRO A 15 5.42 -16.03 -23.12
CA PRO A 15 4.45 -15.23 -23.89
C PRO A 15 3.06 -15.88 -23.99
N ASP A 16 2.89 -17.13 -23.56
CA ASP A 16 1.66 -17.92 -23.74
C ASP A 16 0.74 -17.92 -22.51
N SER A 17 0.46 -16.74 -21.94
CA SER A 17 -0.60 -16.64 -20.93
C SER A 17 -1.97 -16.57 -21.64
N PRO A 18 -2.87 -17.57 -21.49
CA PRO A 18 -4.08 -17.72 -22.30
C PRO A 18 -5.20 -16.70 -22.01
N TRP A 19 -4.91 -15.60 -21.30
CA TRP A 19 -5.92 -14.67 -20.78
C TRP A 19 -6.19 -13.45 -21.67
N LEU A 20 -5.61 -13.38 -22.87
CA LEU A 20 -5.65 -12.19 -23.72
C LEU A 20 -6.29 -12.49 -25.09
N THR A 21 -7.57 -12.87 -25.09
CA THR A 21 -8.50 -12.55 -26.19
C THR A 21 -9.94 -12.81 -25.72
N ILE A 22 -10.65 -11.77 -25.30
CA ILE A 22 -12.11 -11.80 -25.20
C ILE A 22 -12.63 -11.01 -26.41
N PRO A 23 -13.27 -11.64 -27.41
CA PRO A 23 -13.87 -10.91 -28.51
C PRO A 23 -15.10 -10.13 -28.03
N PRO A 24 -15.30 -8.87 -28.44
CA PRO A 24 -16.45 -8.09 -28.02
C PRO A 24 -17.61 -8.41 -28.95
N THR A 25 -18.46 -9.37 -28.61
CA THR A 25 -19.78 -9.46 -29.26
C THR A 25 -20.84 -9.98 -28.31
N GLU A 26 -21.90 -9.18 -28.19
CA GLU A 26 -23.21 -9.40 -27.56
C GLU A 26 -23.81 -10.80 -27.84
N LYS A 27 -23.36 -11.44 -28.93
CA LYS A 27 -23.74 -12.79 -29.36
C LYS A 27 -23.32 -13.90 -28.39
N ALA A 28 -22.19 -13.74 -27.67
CA ALA A 28 -21.70 -14.77 -26.74
C ALA A 28 -22.52 -14.84 -25.43
N MET A 29 -23.17 -13.73 -25.02
CA MET A 29 -24.01 -13.72 -23.82
C MET A 29 -25.38 -14.39 -24.03
N GLN A 30 -25.87 -14.45 -25.26
CA GLN A 30 -27.14 -15.13 -25.57
C GLN A 30 -27.02 -16.67 -25.64
N GLU A 31 -25.83 -17.20 -25.93
CA GLU A 31 -25.62 -18.66 -26.00
C GLU A 31 -25.41 -19.31 -24.62
N PHE A 32 -24.96 -18.57 -23.61
CA PHE A 32 -24.66 -19.13 -22.27
C PHE A 32 -25.85 -19.17 -21.31
N CYS A 33 -26.98 -18.52 -21.61
CA CYS A 33 -28.16 -18.49 -20.75
C CYS A 33 -29.47 -18.45 -21.56
N PRO A 34 -29.88 -19.57 -22.19
CA PRO A 34 -31.13 -19.64 -22.95
C PRO A 34 -32.41 -19.45 -22.09
N ASP A 35 -32.29 -19.58 -20.76
CA ASP A 35 -33.42 -19.49 -19.82
C ASP A 35 -33.58 -18.13 -19.11
N VAL A 36 -32.80 -17.11 -19.48
CA VAL A 36 -33.05 -15.75 -18.97
C VAL A 36 -34.23 -15.17 -19.73
N VAL A 37 -35.42 -15.49 -19.24
CA VAL A 37 -36.66 -14.80 -19.58
C VAL A 37 -36.51 -13.36 -19.11
N PHE A 38 -36.24 -12.44 -20.04
CA PHE A 38 -36.47 -11.01 -19.81
C PHE A 38 -37.96 -10.85 -19.55
N CYS A 39 -38.36 -10.82 -18.27
CA CYS A 39 -39.71 -10.46 -17.87
C CYS A 39 -39.99 -9.05 -18.37
N ARG A 40 -40.68 -8.96 -19.52
CA ARG A 40 -41.38 -7.75 -19.91
C ARG A 40 -42.40 -7.46 -18.82
N SER A 41 -42.20 -6.34 -18.14
CA SER A 41 -43.03 -5.88 -17.04
C SER A 41 -44.47 -5.71 -17.48
N GLU A 42 -45.35 -6.60 -17.01
CA GLU A 42 -46.73 -6.21 -16.77
C GLU A 42 -46.70 -5.07 -15.75
N VAL A 43 -47.34 -3.96 -16.07
CA VAL A 43 -47.49 -2.80 -15.19
C VAL A 43 -48.28 -3.23 -13.96
N ARG A 44 -47.58 -3.73 -12.95
CA ARG A 44 -48.13 -4.02 -11.63
C ARG A 44 -48.49 -2.69 -10.99
N ASN A 45 -49.74 -2.60 -10.57
CA ASN A 45 -50.30 -1.49 -9.81
C ASN A 45 -49.32 -1.07 -8.69
N GLU A 46 -48.62 0.05 -8.91
CA GLU A 46 -47.49 0.51 -8.10
C GLU A 46 -47.88 0.68 -6.62
N GLU A 47 -49.12 1.08 -6.35
CA GLU A 47 -49.63 1.24 -4.99
C GLU A 47 -49.78 -0.10 -4.26
N LYS A 48 -50.24 -1.15 -4.97
CA LYS A 48 -50.34 -2.50 -4.40
C LYS A 48 -48.96 -3.10 -4.15
N PHE A 49 -48.01 -2.89 -5.07
CA PHE A 49 -46.63 -3.34 -4.90
C PHE A 49 -45.93 -2.59 -3.76
N ALA A 50 -46.07 -1.27 -3.69
CA ALA A 50 -45.53 -0.45 -2.59
C ALA A 50 -46.12 -0.86 -1.23
N ALA A 51 -47.43 -1.14 -1.16
CA ALA A 51 -48.09 -1.61 0.06
C ALA A 51 -47.66 -3.04 0.46
N GLU A 52 -47.32 -3.90 -0.51
CA GLU A 52 -46.82 -5.25 -0.25
C GLU A 52 -45.34 -5.23 0.19
N VAL A 53 -44.52 -4.38 -0.44
CA VAL A 53 -43.11 -4.13 -0.07
C VAL A 53 -43.01 -3.51 1.33
N ALA A 54 -43.89 -2.56 1.66
CA ALA A 54 -43.93 -1.93 2.99
C ALA A 54 -44.33 -2.90 4.12
N LYS A 55 -45.03 -4.01 3.80
CA LYS A 55 -45.43 -5.05 4.77
C LYS A 55 -44.41 -6.16 4.93
N ARG A 56 -43.51 -6.34 3.97
CA ARG A 56 -42.38 -7.26 4.11
C ARG A 56 -41.40 -6.62 5.09
N THR A 57 -41.04 -7.32 6.16
CA THR A 57 -39.86 -6.98 6.94
C THR A 57 -38.69 -6.83 5.97
N LEU A 58 -38.27 -5.59 5.71
CA LEU A 58 -37.13 -5.30 4.86
C LEU A 58 -35.95 -6.14 5.39
N PHE A 59 -35.38 -6.99 4.53
CA PHE A 59 -34.00 -7.40 4.71
C PHE A 59 -33.19 -6.10 4.82
N GLY A 60 -32.56 -5.86 5.97
CA GLY A 60 -31.83 -4.62 6.23
C GLY A 60 -32.55 -3.58 7.10
N HIS A 61 -33.70 -3.87 7.72
CA HIS A 61 -34.06 -3.09 8.91
C HIS A 61 -33.00 -3.38 9.99
N PRO A 62 -32.21 -2.39 10.45
CA PRO A 62 -31.21 -2.62 11.47
C PRO A 62 -31.95 -2.97 12.75
N LYS A 63 -32.07 -4.27 13.02
CA LYS A 63 -32.10 -4.71 14.41
C LYS A 63 -30.78 -4.22 14.99
N ILE A 64 -30.81 -3.69 16.20
CA ILE A 64 -29.59 -3.54 17.00
C ILE A 64 -29.08 -4.98 17.14
N VAL A 65 -28.21 -5.38 16.22
CA VAL A 65 -27.49 -6.63 16.32
C VAL A 65 -26.41 -6.33 17.33
N ASP A 66 -26.52 -6.91 18.51
CA ASP A 66 -25.40 -6.87 19.45
C ASP A 66 -24.19 -7.44 18.71
N PRO A 67 -23.09 -6.68 18.59
CA PRO A 67 -21.92 -7.16 17.87
C PRO A 67 -21.49 -8.48 18.51
N ILE A 68 -21.45 -9.53 17.69
CA ILE A 68 -20.99 -10.84 18.12
C ILE A 68 -19.56 -10.64 18.63
N LYS A 69 -19.34 -10.96 19.90
CA LYS A 69 -17.98 -10.90 20.44
C LYS A 69 -17.15 -11.98 19.76
N PRO A 70 -15.94 -11.64 19.31
CA PRO A 70 -15.05 -12.63 18.72
C PRO A 70 -14.75 -13.73 19.73
N LEU A 71 -14.55 -14.95 19.22
CA LEU A 71 -14.16 -16.07 20.05
C LEU A 71 -12.74 -15.83 20.60
N PRO A 72 -12.44 -16.32 21.82
CA PRO A 72 -11.08 -16.26 22.35
C PRO A 72 -10.09 -16.92 21.37
N GLY A 73 -9.07 -16.16 20.96
CA GLY A 73 -8.03 -16.66 20.05
C GLY A 73 -8.37 -16.62 18.56
N GLU A 74 -9.56 -16.15 18.17
CA GLU A 74 -9.98 -16.02 16.77
C GLU A 74 -8.95 -15.23 15.94
N PHE A 75 -8.45 -14.14 16.51
CA PHE A 75 -7.46 -13.25 15.89
C PHE A 75 -6.01 -13.59 16.27
N LEU A 76 -5.71 -14.87 16.50
CA LEU A 76 -4.34 -15.37 16.61
C LEU A 76 -3.97 -16.21 15.38
N TYR A 77 -2.76 -16.01 14.85
CA TYR A 77 -2.20 -16.90 13.84
C TYR A 77 -1.95 -18.28 14.46
N PRO A 78 -2.36 -19.37 13.78
CA PRO A 78 -1.98 -20.72 14.14
C PRO A 78 -0.46 -20.87 14.24
N THR A 79 0.01 -21.73 15.14
CA THR A 79 1.45 -21.93 15.39
C THR A 79 2.21 -22.39 14.15
N ASP A 80 1.58 -23.20 13.30
CA ASP A 80 2.11 -23.69 12.03
C ASP A 80 2.17 -22.62 10.93
N GLN A 81 1.47 -21.49 11.11
CA GLN A 81 1.52 -20.34 10.21
C GLN A 81 2.54 -19.27 10.65
N LEU A 82 3.17 -19.44 11.82
CA LEU A 82 4.16 -18.48 12.31
C LEU A 82 5.46 -18.58 11.51
N SER A 83 6.07 -17.41 11.24
CA SER A 83 7.34 -17.33 10.53
C SER A 83 8.44 -18.09 11.30
N PRO A 84 9.24 -18.93 10.62
CA PRO A 84 10.31 -19.70 11.26
C PRO A 84 11.56 -18.84 11.54
N ALA A 85 11.59 -17.59 11.08
CA ALA A 85 12.77 -16.74 11.24
C ALA A 85 13.09 -16.50 12.73
N PRO A 86 14.38 -16.38 13.11
CA PRO A 86 14.78 -16.24 14.50
C PRO A 86 14.25 -14.94 15.12
N PRO A 87 14.12 -14.86 16.46
CA PRO A 87 13.77 -13.60 17.13
C PRO A 87 14.80 -12.50 16.82
N PRO A 88 14.39 -11.22 16.78
CA PRO A 88 15.31 -10.11 16.71
C PRO A 88 16.34 -10.14 17.85
N SER A 89 17.56 -9.69 17.58
CA SER A 89 18.64 -9.66 18.57
C SER A 89 18.43 -8.62 19.68
N GLN A 90 17.67 -7.56 19.41
CA GLN A 90 17.43 -6.46 20.35
C GLN A 90 16.02 -6.55 20.94
N SER A 91 15.89 -6.66 22.25
CA SER A 91 14.60 -6.69 22.93
C SER A 91 14.00 -5.31 23.18
N ILE A 92 14.82 -4.26 23.16
CA ILE A 92 14.40 -2.88 23.41
C ILE A 92 15.09 -2.00 22.36
N LEU A 93 14.31 -1.14 21.71
CA LEU A 93 14.80 -0.13 20.77
C LEU A 93 14.60 1.24 21.41
N VAL A 94 15.72 1.90 21.70
CA VAL A 94 15.75 3.24 22.27
C VAL A 94 16.15 4.21 21.15
N PRO A 95 15.38 5.29 20.92
CA PRO A 95 15.79 6.31 19.97
C PRO A 95 17.14 6.93 20.39
N PRO A 96 18.06 7.19 19.44
CA PRO A 96 19.33 7.82 19.75
C PRO A 96 19.08 9.24 20.27
N PRO A 97 19.81 9.69 21.31
CA PRO A 97 19.59 11.02 21.88
C PRO A 97 20.06 12.12 20.92
N LEU A 98 19.38 13.26 20.96
CA LEU A 98 19.80 14.48 20.28
C LEU A 98 21.16 14.95 20.83
N GLN A 99 22.14 15.09 19.96
CA GLN A 99 23.47 15.59 20.31
C GLN A 99 23.50 17.12 20.34
N PRO A 100 24.44 17.75 21.09
CA PRO A 100 24.54 19.21 21.16
C PRO A 100 24.79 19.91 19.81
N ASP A 101 25.42 19.21 18.87
CA ASP A 101 25.77 19.67 17.52
C ASP A 101 24.72 19.35 16.46
N ASP A 102 23.67 18.59 16.81
CA ASP A 102 22.59 18.31 15.88
C ASP A 102 21.84 19.60 15.49
N PRO A 103 21.51 19.79 14.19
CA PRO A 103 20.73 20.93 13.75
C PRO A 103 19.38 21.00 14.48
N ARG A 104 19.03 22.19 14.96
CA ARG A 104 17.72 22.44 15.57
C ARG A 104 16.66 22.65 14.49
N PRO A 105 15.40 22.26 14.76
CA PRO A 105 14.31 22.56 13.85
C PRO A 105 14.10 24.09 13.75
N PRO A 106 13.57 24.61 12.63
CA PRO A 106 13.22 26.03 12.50
C PRO A 106 12.24 26.47 13.59
N ARG A 107 12.15 27.79 13.82
CA ARG A 107 11.25 28.35 14.85
C ARG A 107 9.82 27.86 14.67
N ASN A 108 9.22 27.39 15.76
CA ASN A 108 7.87 26.78 15.85
C ASN A 108 7.73 25.37 15.29
N PHE A 109 8.75 24.77 14.70
CA PHE A 109 8.75 23.39 14.25
C PHE A 109 9.46 22.46 15.26
N VAL A 110 9.28 21.16 15.07
CA VAL A 110 9.87 20.09 15.89
C VAL A 110 10.41 18.99 14.96
N HIS A 111 11.40 18.24 15.42
CA HIS A 111 11.78 17.00 14.72
C HIS A 111 10.87 15.85 15.17
N PRO A 112 10.77 14.76 14.37
CA PRO A 112 10.02 13.59 14.79
C PRO A 112 10.62 12.98 16.06
N GLU A 113 9.75 12.61 16.99
CA GLU A 113 10.12 11.92 18.22
C GLU A 113 9.42 10.56 18.27
N ALA A 114 10.18 9.49 18.49
CA ALA A 114 9.69 8.14 18.67
C ALA A 114 9.74 7.73 20.15
N GLY A 115 8.81 6.86 20.56
CA GLY A 115 8.84 6.21 21.86
C GLY A 115 9.92 5.14 21.97
N ILE A 116 10.05 4.56 23.16
CA ILE A 116 10.85 3.35 23.38
C ILE A 116 10.00 2.14 22.98
N PHE A 117 10.51 1.34 22.07
CA PHE A 117 9.82 0.13 21.62
C PHE A 117 10.36 -1.11 22.33
N THR A 118 9.46 -1.96 22.83
CA THR A 118 9.80 -3.22 23.48
C THR A 118 9.34 -4.39 22.62
N LEU A 119 10.23 -5.36 22.40
CA LEU A 119 9.91 -6.58 21.67
C LEU A 119 8.99 -7.47 22.51
N ARG A 120 7.87 -7.87 21.93
CA ARG A 120 6.91 -8.77 22.56
C ARG A 120 6.67 -9.99 21.69
N LYS A 121 6.63 -11.15 22.32
CA LYS A 121 6.21 -12.40 21.69
C LYS A 121 4.68 -12.45 21.68
N THR A 122 4.09 -12.66 20.51
CA THR A 122 2.63 -12.72 20.35
C THR A 122 2.25 -13.51 19.11
N GLN A 123 1.12 -14.20 19.16
CA GLN A 123 0.54 -14.88 18.00
C GLN A 123 -0.40 -13.96 17.20
N GLN A 124 -0.62 -12.72 17.64
CA GLN A 124 -1.42 -11.76 16.87
C GLN A 124 -0.76 -11.39 15.53
N TYR A 125 0.55 -11.56 15.40
CA TYR A 125 1.30 -11.31 14.17
C TYR A 125 1.92 -12.60 13.64
N GLN A 126 1.93 -12.77 12.31
CA GLN A 126 2.49 -13.96 11.67
C GLN A 126 3.97 -14.13 12.00
N ARG A 127 4.69 -13.03 12.24
CA ARG A 127 6.09 -13.07 12.66
C ARG A 127 6.33 -13.76 14.01
N GLY A 128 5.30 -13.88 14.85
CA GLY A 128 5.41 -14.35 16.25
C GLY A 128 5.97 -13.30 17.22
N TYR A 129 6.37 -12.13 16.70
CA TYR A 129 6.97 -11.03 17.45
C TYR A 129 6.50 -9.69 16.91
N VAL A 130 6.44 -8.68 17.78
CA VAL A 130 6.10 -7.29 17.45
C VAL A 130 6.86 -6.35 18.38
N TYR A 131 7.31 -5.21 17.86
CA TYR A 131 7.79 -4.11 18.69
C TYR A 131 6.63 -3.21 19.09
N THR A 132 6.43 -2.99 20.39
CA THR A 132 5.33 -2.17 20.90
C THR A 132 5.79 -0.97 21.69
N THR A 133 5.02 0.11 21.64
CA THR A 133 5.13 1.26 22.53
C THR A 133 3.74 1.64 23.03
N PRO A 134 3.57 2.05 24.30
CA PRO A 134 2.27 2.51 24.79
C PRO A 134 1.82 3.79 24.06
N TYR A 135 0.53 3.89 23.81
CA TYR A 135 -0.13 5.07 23.26
C TYR A 135 -1.42 5.35 24.03
N TYR A 136 -1.58 6.57 24.54
CA TYR A 136 -2.75 6.95 25.35
C TYR A 136 -3.61 7.95 24.57
N LEU A 137 -4.90 7.68 24.42
CA LEU A 137 -5.82 8.49 23.60
C LEU A 137 -5.97 9.92 24.15
N GLN A 138 -5.73 10.12 25.43
CA GLN A 138 -5.67 11.46 26.04
C GLN A 138 -4.60 12.37 25.42
N ASN A 139 -3.58 11.81 24.76
CA ASN A 139 -2.52 12.57 24.08
C ASN A 139 -2.90 12.92 22.64
N LYS A 140 -4.01 12.42 22.10
CA LYS A 140 -4.37 12.55 20.69
C LYS A 140 -4.27 14.00 20.17
N GLU A 141 -4.87 14.96 20.86
CA GLU A 141 -4.83 16.37 20.44
C GLU A 141 -3.42 16.96 20.47
N ARG A 142 -2.62 16.57 21.47
CA ARG A 142 -1.21 16.97 21.58
C ARG A 142 -0.39 16.38 20.45
N ASP A 143 -0.60 15.11 20.14
CA ASP A 143 0.13 14.39 19.09
C ASP A 143 -0.26 14.93 17.71
N HIS A 144 -1.54 15.24 17.49
CA HIS A 144 -2.00 15.95 16.30
C HIS A 144 -1.34 17.34 16.17
N ALA A 145 -1.32 18.15 17.23
CA ALA A 145 -0.65 19.44 17.22
C ALA A 145 0.88 19.32 17.01
N HIS A 146 1.50 18.28 17.55
CA HIS A 146 2.90 17.96 17.34
C HIS A 146 3.18 17.61 15.88
N MET A 147 2.39 16.69 15.31
CA MET A 147 2.47 16.27 13.92
C MET A 147 2.42 17.42 12.91
N LEU A 148 1.51 18.38 13.09
CA LEU A 148 1.40 19.55 12.22
C LEU A 148 2.66 20.43 12.23
N ARG A 149 3.54 20.24 13.20
CA ARG A 149 4.79 20.98 13.40
C ARG A 149 6.03 20.16 13.08
N VAL A 150 5.90 18.88 12.75
CA VAL A 150 7.03 18.00 12.42
C VAL A 150 7.69 18.48 11.13
N VAL A 151 9.02 18.51 11.13
CA VAL A 151 9.86 18.71 9.94
C VAL A 151 10.95 17.67 9.87
N ALA A 152 11.27 17.24 8.65
CA ALA A 152 12.32 16.28 8.37
C ALA A 152 13.67 16.75 8.93
N PRO A 153 14.32 15.99 9.83
CA PRO A 153 15.68 16.26 10.28
C PRO A 153 16.68 16.14 9.12
N PRO A 154 17.77 16.94 9.09
CA PRO A 154 18.75 16.91 8.01
C PRO A 154 19.41 15.55 7.76
N GLN A 155 19.43 14.69 8.78
CA GLN A 155 19.98 13.33 8.75
C GLN A 155 19.18 12.39 7.83
N LEU A 156 17.93 12.74 7.48
CA LEU A 156 17.12 11.99 6.52
C LEU A 156 17.54 12.22 5.07
N TYR A 157 18.23 13.33 4.79
CA TYR A 157 18.70 13.57 3.43
C TYR A 157 19.84 12.60 3.10
N PRO A 158 19.78 11.93 1.93
CA PRO A 158 20.82 11.00 1.54
C PRO A 158 22.15 11.72 1.47
N LYS A 159 23.14 11.21 2.22
CA LYS A 159 24.52 11.64 2.10
C LYS A 159 25.27 10.62 1.24
N VAL A 160 26.11 11.14 0.36
CA VAL A 160 27.00 10.33 -0.46
C VAL A 160 28.41 10.55 0.07
N GLU A 161 29.02 9.49 0.57
CA GLU A 161 30.41 9.46 1.00
C GLU A 161 31.12 8.38 0.19
N ASP A 162 32.25 8.73 -0.44
CA ASP A 162 33.02 7.84 -1.32
C ASP A 162 32.19 7.12 -2.40
N GLY A 163 31.22 7.85 -2.98
CA GLY A 163 30.34 7.33 -4.04
C GLY A 163 29.26 6.37 -3.54
N LYS A 164 29.10 6.20 -2.22
CA LYS A 164 28.09 5.34 -1.61
C LYS A 164 27.09 6.16 -0.81
N TYR A 165 25.83 5.77 -0.89
CA TYR A 165 24.82 6.30 0.02
C TYR A 165 25.08 5.79 1.44
N ILE A 166 25.22 6.72 2.37
CA ILE A 166 25.32 6.42 3.79
C ILE A 166 23.99 6.76 4.46
N HIS A 167 23.54 5.86 5.33
CA HIS A 167 22.38 6.07 6.18
C HIS A 167 22.85 6.53 7.55
N LEU A 168 22.50 7.76 7.92
CA LEU A 168 22.77 8.26 9.26
C LEU A 168 21.62 7.89 10.20
N ALA A 169 21.96 7.59 11.45
CA ALA A 169 20.97 7.50 12.51
C ALA A 169 20.28 8.86 12.63
N VAL A 170 18.95 8.84 12.69
CA VAL A 170 18.15 10.05 12.87
C VAL A 170 17.90 10.21 14.38
N PRO A 171 18.38 11.30 15.01
CA PRO A 171 18.13 11.55 16.42
C PRO A 171 16.65 11.47 16.76
N GLN A 172 16.34 10.93 17.94
CA GLN A 172 14.98 10.77 18.46
C GLN A 172 14.07 9.84 17.64
N CYS A 173 14.57 9.17 16.59
CA CYS A 173 13.83 8.19 15.80
C CYS A 173 14.35 6.77 16.02
N VAL A 174 13.46 5.77 15.97
CA VAL A 174 13.86 4.36 15.99
C VAL A 174 13.99 3.82 14.57
N GLN A 175 15.09 3.13 14.29
CA GLN A 175 15.23 2.37 13.06
C GLN A 175 14.41 1.08 13.15
N MET A 176 13.48 0.89 12.22
CA MET A 176 12.67 -0.33 12.18
C MET A 176 13.54 -1.55 11.84
N VAL A 177 13.35 -2.62 12.60
CA VAL A 177 14.02 -3.91 12.34
C VAL A 177 13.29 -4.62 11.19
N PRO A 178 13.97 -4.97 10.09
CA PRO A 178 13.33 -5.63 8.96
C PRO A 178 12.59 -6.92 9.31
N GLY A 179 11.38 -7.06 8.77
CA GLY A 179 10.51 -8.22 8.93
C GLY A 179 9.80 -8.30 10.29
N VAL A 180 9.88 -7.27 11.14
CA VAL A 180 9.16 -7.24 12.42
C VAL A 180 8.19 -6.06 12.43
N PRO A 181 6.89 -6.29 12.66
CA PRO A 181 5.90 -5.24 12.81
C PRO A 181 6.15 -4.34 14.03
N PHE A 182 5.72 -3.09 13.91
CA PHE A 182 5.70 -2.10 14.98
C PHE A 182 4.25 -1.71 15.27
N ALA A 183 3.88 -1.62 16.54
CA ALA A 183 2.51 -1.36 16.96
C ALA A 183 2.42 -0.45 18.18
N PHE A 184 1.29 0.24 18.30
CA PHE A 184 0.90 0.92 19.53
C PHE A 184 0.10 -0.02 20.44
N GLU A 185 0.39 0.02 21.73
CA GLU A 185 -0.47 -0.53 22.78
C GLU A 185 -1.46 0.54 23.21
N ILE A 186 -2.71 0.43 22.75
CA ILE A 186 -3.74 1.44 23.00
C ILE A 186 -4.11 1.44 24.50
N GLU A 187 -4.02 2.60 25.14
CA GLU A 187 -4.12 2.78 26.59
C GLU A 187 -3.08 1.96 27.38
N GLY A 188 -1.94 1.66 26.75
CA GLY A 188 -0.92 0.75 27.31
C GLY A 188 -1.42 -0.69 27.49
N GLN A 189 -2.52 -1.07 26.82
CA GLN A 189 -3.12 -2.39 26.94
C GLN A 189 -2.44 -3.36 25.96
N PRO A 190 -1.81 -4.44 26.47
CA PRO A 190 -0.96 -5.32 25.68
C PRO A 190 -1.72 -6.17 24.65
N ASP A 191 -3.03 -6.29 24.78
CA ASP A 191 -3.95 -7.05 23.96
C ASP A 191 -4.65 -6.18 22.89
N ARG A 192 -4.53 -4.85 23.00
CA ARG A 192 -5.10 -3.88 22.07
C ARG A 192 -4.01 -3.22 21.26
N LEU A 193 -3.55 -3.95 20.24
CA LEU A 193 -2.50 -3.50 19.35
C LEU A 193 -3.08 -2.77 18.13
N HIS A 194 -2.44 -1.68 17.72
CA HIS A 194 -2.68 -0.99 16.46
C HIS A 194 -1.38 -0.94 15.68
N THR A 195 -1.35 -1.58 14.51
CA THR A 195 -0.12 -1.67 13.71
C THR A 195 0.21 -0.31 13.10
N ILE A 196 1.43 0.16 13.38
CA ILE A 196 2.01 1.39 12.81
C ILE A 196 2.58 1.08 11.43
N GLY A 197 3.29 -0.05 11.30
CA GLY A 197 3.84 -0.52 10.04
C GLY A 197 4.92 -1.57 10.21
N ALA A 198 5.50 -2.00 9.08
CA ALA A 198 6.67 -2.85 9.02
C ALA A 198 7.53 -2.46 7.81
N VAL A 199 8.84 -2.68 7.92
CA VAL A 199 9.74 -2.64 6.77
C VAL A 199 10.14 -4.06 6.42
N HIS A 200 10.03 -4.43 5.15
CA HIS A 200 10.42 -5.76 4.67
C HIS A 200 11.61 -5.63 3.72
N THR A 201 12.53 -6.57 3.82
CA THR A 201 13.68 -6.73 2.93
C THR A 201 13.66 -8.14 2.36
N PHE A 202 14.35 -8.40 1.25
CA PHE A 202 14.46 -9.76 0.73
C PHE A 202 15.09 -10.71 1.75
N GLU A 203 16.09 -10.25 2.51
CA GLU A 203 16.71 -11.03 3.58
C GLU A 203 15.71 -11.41 4.68
N SER A 204 14.85 -10.48 5.09
CA SER A 204 13.82 -10.77 6.11
C SER A 204 12.70 -11.68 5.59
N LEU A 205 12.49 -11.72 4.27
CA LEU A 205 11.43 -12.50 3.62
C LEU A 205 11.90 -13.86 3.08
N ARG A 206 13.21 -14.13 3.05
CA ARG A 206 13.77 -15.34 2.41
C ARG A 206 13.28 -16.67 2.99
N HIS A 207 12.73 -16.65 4.19
CA HIS A 207 12.21 -17.82 4.90
C HIS A 207 10.71 -18.01 4.70
N GLU A 208 10.05 -17.08 4.02
CA GLU A 208 8.63 -17.10 3.77
C GLU A 208 8.32 -17.99 2.55
N PRO A 209 7.22 -18.77 2.57
CA PRO A 209 6.86 -19.64 1.44
C PRO A 209 6.71 -18.88 0.11
N GLU A 210 6.24 -17.64 0.17
CA GLU A 210 5.96 -16.80 -1.00
C GLU A 210 7.18 -15.99 -1.48
N PHE A 211 8.38 -16.24 -0.93
CA PHE A 211 9.57 -15.41 -1.20
C PHE A 211 9.86 -15.22 -2.70
N TRP A 212 9.78 -16.30 -3.49
CA TRP A 212 10.10 -16.25 -4.92
C TRP A 212 9.07 -15.45 -5.72
N ASP A 213 7.78 -15.51 -5.33
CA ASP A 213 6.74 -14.70 -5.94
C ASP A 213 6.91 -13.23 -5.60
N ILE A 214 7.25 -12.92 -4.34
CA ILE A 214 7.57 -11.55 -3.91
C ILE A 214 8.76 -11.00 -4.70
N LEU A 215 9.84 -11.79 -4.85
CA LEU A 215 11.02 -11.37 -5.59
C LEU A 215 10.68 -11.10 -7.06
N LYS A 216 9.96 -12.02 -7.71
CA LYS A 216 9.52 -11.90 -9.09
C LYS A 216 8.70 -10.64 -9.31
N ASP A 217 7.67 -10.41 -8.50
CA ASP A 217 6.79 -9.26 -8.66
C ASP A 217 7.52 -7.94 -8.35
N THR A 218 8.43 -7.94 -7.37
CA THR A 218 9.26 -6.76 -7.07
C THR A 218 10.17 -6.42 -8.26
N ILE A 219 10.75 -7.43 -8.91
CA ILE A 219 11.56 -7.24 -10.14
C ILE A 219 10.70 -6.65 -11.26
N LEU A 220 9.49 -7.15 -11.47
CA LEU A 220 8.60 -6.65 -12.52
C LEU A 220 8.18 -5.19 -12.26
N VAL A 221 7.87 -4.84 -11.02
CA VAL A 221 7.60 -3.44 -10.63
C VAL A 221 8.85 -2.58 -10.89
N ALA A 222 10.03 -3.02 -10.46
CA ALA A 222 11.26 -2.27 -10.66
C ALA A 222 11.60 -2.06 -12.15
N LYS A 223 11.43 -3.09 -12.99
CA LYS A 223 11.59 -3.01 -14.45
C LYS A 223 10.57 -2.06 -15.08
N GLY A 224 9.31 -2.14 -14.67
CA GLY A 224 8.26 -1.23 -15.14
C GLY A 224 8.49 0.23 -14.72
N LEU A 225 9.04 0.50 -13.54
CA LEU A 225 9.28 1.88 -13.11
C LEU A 225 10.56 2.45 -13.72
N ASN A 226 11.66 1.70 -13.66
CA ASN A 226 13.01 2.19 -14.01
C ASN A 226 13.44 1.84 -15.44
N GLY A 227 12.65 1.03 -16.14
CA GLY A 227 13.03 0.45 -17.42
C GLY A 227 14.06 -0.68 -17.28
N CYS A 228 14.28 -1.40 -18.37
CA CYS A 228 15.37 -2.35 -18.50
C CYS A 228 15.87 -2.45 -19.94
N ARG A 229 17.16 -2.73 -20.09
CA ARG A 229 17.77 -3.05 -21.39
C ARG A 229 17.15 -4.35 -21.93
N PRO A 230 17.19 -4.56 -23.26
CA PRO A 230 16.76 -5.83 -23.83
C PRO A 230 17.64 -6.96 -23.30
N VAL A 231 17.00 -8.09 -22.95
CA VAL A 231 17.68 -9.31 -22.49
C VAL A 231 17.23 -10.44 -23.40
N GLY A 232 18.17 -11.00 -24.17
CA GLY A 232 17.88 -12.00 -25.20
C GLY A 232 17.00 -11.43 -26.30
N ASN A 233 15.86 -12.09 -26.57
CA ASN A 233 14.88 -11.67 -27.57
C ASN A 233 13.76 -10.78 -27.01
N ASN A 234 13.84 -10.39 -25.74
CA ASN A 234 12.82 -9.51 -25.16
C ASN A 234 13.07 -8.06 -25.54
N ASP A 235 12.01 -7.36 -25.92
CA ASP A 235 12.04 -5.93 -26.18
C ASP A 235 12.49 -5.14 -24.93
N PRO A 236 13.12 -3.97 -25.13
CA PRO A 236 13.40 -3.07 -24.02
C PRO A 236 12.11 -2.64 -23.31
N VAL A 237 12.17 -2.54 -21.97
CA VAL A 237 11.12 -1.87 -21.20
C VAL A 237 11.56 -0.45 -20.95
N PHE A 238 10.80 0.53 -21.43
CA PHE A 238 11.12 1.93 -21.19
C PHE A 238 10.73 2.34 -19.76
N PRO A 239 11.52 3.19 -19.09
CA PRO A 239 11.14 3.74 -17.79
C PRO A 239 9.80 4.46 -17.86
N ILE A 240 8.98 4.38 -16.80
CA ILE A 240 7.66 5.02 -16.80
C ILE A 240 7.73 6.54 -16.96
N SER A 241 8.86 7.15 -16.60
CA SER A 241 9.14 8.57 -16.75
C SER A 241 9.30 9.02 -18.21
N THR A 242 9.51 8.09 -19.15
CA THR A 242 9.62 8.39 -20.58
C THR A 242 8.28 8.78 -21.21
N PHE A 243 7.17 8.32 -20.63
CA PHE A 243 5.82 8.67 -21.08
C PHE A 243 5.43 10.11 -20.69
N VAL A 244 4.41 10.66 -21.36
CA VAL A 244 3.89 12.01 -21.08
C VAL A 244 2.83 11.95 -19.99
N LEU A 245 3.24 11.69 -18.76
CA LEU A 245 2.30 11.56 -17.64
C LEU A 245 1.62 12.90 -17.31
N LYS A 246 0.30 12.86 -17.08
CA LYS A 246 -0.46 14.01 -16.56
C LYS A 246 -0.19 14.17 -15.05
N PRO A 247 0.42 15.28 -14.59
CA PRO A 247 0.62 15.55 -13.18
C PRO A 247 -0.72 15.66 -12.44
N ASN A 248 -0.71 15.34 -11.16
CA ASN A 248 -1.84 15.56 -10.28
C ASN A 248 -2.11 17.07 -10.13
N ASP A 249 -3.39 17.45 -10.01
CA ASP A 249 -3.82 18.86 -9.89
C ASP A 249 -3.19 19.60 -8.69
N ARG A 250 -2.66 18.85 -7.72
CA ARG A 250 -1.95 19.37 -6.54
C ARG A 250 -0.45 19.61 -6.77
N SER A 251 0.09 19.31 -7.94
CA SER A 251 1.50 19.57 -8.27
C SER A 251 1.68 21.06 -8.62
N PRO A 252 2.43 21.87 -7.86
CA PRO A 252 2.62 23.29 -8.13
C PRO A 252 3.32 23.58 -9.47
N VAL A 253 3.08 24.79 -9.96
CA VAL A 253 3.50 25.34 -11.27
C VAL A 253 5.03 25.53 -11.38
N ASN A 254 5.78 25.42 -10.28
CA ASN A 254 7.21 25.77 -10.22
C ASN A 254 8.17 24.64 -10.60
N VAL A 255 7.70 23.66 -11.39
CA VAL A 255 8.58 22.61 -11.93
C VAL A 255 9.29 23.15 -13.18
N PRO A 256 10.63 23.04 -13.30
CA PRO A 256 11.36 23.53 -14.47
C PRO A 256 10.78 22.96 -15.77
N SER A 257 10.71 23.77 -16.82
CA SER A 257 10.23 23.32 -18.13
C SER A 257 11.02 22.08 -18.60
N GLY A 258 10.31 21.03 -19.02
CA GLY A 258 10.90 19.76 -19.44
C GLY A 258 11.21 18.77 -18.31
N SER A 259 11.06 19.15 -17.04
CA SER A 259 11.22 18.24 -15.91
C SER A 259 10.06 17.23 -15.82
N LYS A 260 10.39 16.00 -15.44
CA LYS A 260 9.46 14.90 -15.16
C LYS A 260 9.19 14.74 -13.65
N ALA A 261 9.65 15.69 -12.83
CA ALA A 261 9.39 15.66 -11.40
C ALA A 261 7.95 16.05 -11.10
N GLY A 262 7.29 15.31 -10.21
CA GLY A 262 5.90 15.56 -9.86
C GLY A 262 5.22 14.38 -9.18
N SER A 263 3.96 14.59 -8.81
CA SER A 263 3.07 13.55 -8.30
C SER A 263 2.09 13.14 -9.40
N TYR A 264 1.95 11.83 -9.62
CA TYR A 264 1.17 11.24 -10.69
C TYR A 264 0.28 10.13 -10.14
N ASN A 265 -0.98 10.10 -10.55
CA ASN A 265 -1.92 9.03 -10.17
C ASN A 265 -1.79 7.81 -11.08
N LEU A 266 -1.19 6.73 -10.58
CA LEU A 266 -1.37 5.39 -11.13
C LEU A 266 -2.68 4.82 -10.56
N ALA A 267 -3.80 5.44 -10.95
CA ALA A 267 -5.11 5.06 -10.47
C ALA A 267 -5.78 4.06 -11.41
N SER A 268 -6.74 3.33 -10.87
CA SER A 268 -7.72 2.60 -11.66
C SER A 268 -8.95 3.47 -11.90
N THR A 269 -9.55 3.37 -13.08
CA THR A 269 -10.86 3.93 -13.37
C THR A 269 -11.78 2.84 -13.90
N VAL A 270 -13.08 2.99 -13.66
CA VAL A 270 -14.10 2.12 -14.23
C VAL A 270 -14.49 2.69 -15.60
N ILE A 271 -14.36 1.89 -16.67
CA ILE A 271 -14.86 2.28 -17.99
C ILE A 271 -16.39 2.44 -17.89
N LYS A 272 -16.87 3.65 -18.17
CA LYS A 272 -18.32 3.94 -18.24
C LYS A 272 -18.93 3.22 -19.45
N GLY A 273 -20.12 2.63 -19.26
CA GLY A 273 -20.92 2.06 -20.35
C GLY A 273 -20.83 0.54 -20.54
N ILE A 274 -20.03 -0.18 -19.72
CA ILE A 274 -19.95 -1.65 -19.74
C ILE A 274 -20.30 -2.20 -18.36
N GLY A 275 -21.60 -2.24 -18.02
CA GLY A 275 -22.10 -2.87 -16.78
C GLY A 275 -21.38 -2.42 -15.49
N PRO A 276 -21.19 -3.29 -14.48
CA PRO A 276 -20.40 -2.97 -13.28
C PRO A 276 -18.91 -2.71 -13.53
N GLY A 277 -18.46 -2.65 -14.79
CA GLY A 277 -17.27 -1.92 -15.16
C GLY A 277 -16.03 -2.77 -15.41
N VAL A 278 -15.48 -2.69 -16.62
CA VAL A 278 -14.11 -3.10 -16.87
C VAL A 278 -13.19 -2.02 -16.27
N PHE A 279 -12.23 -2.41 -15.44
CA PHE A 279 -11.23 -1.47 -14.92
C PHE A 279 -10.19 -1.21 -16.01
N ALA A 280 -9.96 0.07 -16.31
CA ALA A 280 -8.84 0.55 -17.11
C ALA A 280 -7.93 1.46 -16.27
N PRO A 281 -6.60 1.46 -16.49
CA PRO A 281 -5.75 2.45 -15.86
C PRO A 281 -6.37 3.82 -16.13
N ALA A 282 -6.51 4.66 -15.11
CA ALA A 282 -6.98 6.02 -15.30
C ALA A 282 -6.09 6.66 -16.37
N ALA A 283 -6.70 7.11 -17.47
CA ALA A 283 -5.96 7.52 -18.65
C ALA A 283 -5.04 8.71 -18.31
N GLN A 284 -3.77 8.41 -18.01
CA GLN A 284 -2.71 9.40 -17.91
C GLN A 284 -2.07 9.63 -19.28
N VAL A 285 -1.96 8.56 -20.08
CA VAL A 285 -1.40 8.53 -21.43
C VAL A 285 -2.18 7.51 -22.26
N ASP A 286 -2.61 7.90 -23.45
CA ASP A 286 -3.41 7.06 -24.36
C ASP A 286 -2.51 6.31 -25.34
N THR A 287 -1.67 5.41 -24.82
CA THR A 287 -0.83 4.52 -25.64
C THR A 287 -0.94 3.08 -25.14
N PRO A 288 -1.08 2.07 -26.01
CA PRO A 288 -1.19 0.66 -25.62
C PRO A 288 -0.02 0.18 -24.74
N ASP A 289 1.21 0.59 -25.07
CA ASP A 289 2.42 0.20 -24.33
C ASP A 289 2.37 0.69 -22.88
N PHE A 290 2.01 1.96 -22.66
CA PHE A 290 1.85 2.52 -21.33
C PHE A 290 0.76 1.81 -20.54
N ALA A 291 -0.41 1.54 -21.17
CA ALA A 291 -1.51 0.86 -20.51
C ALA A 291 -1.13 -0.55 -20.07
N GLY A 292 -0.43 -1.31 -20.91
CA GLY A 292 0.09 -2.63 -20.59
C GLY A 292 1.10 -2.61 -19.44
N GLN A 293 2.03 -1.65 -19.48
CA GLN A 293 3.06 -1.48 -18.45
C GLN A 293 2.45 -1.10 -17.09
N VAL A 294 1.54 -0.11 -17.05
CA VAL A 294 0.85 0.27 -15.81
C VAL A 294 -0.02 -0.87 -15.29
N SER A 295 -0.76 -1.57 -16.16
CA SER A 295 -1.54 -2.75 -15.75
C SER A 295 -0.65 -3.80 -15.09
N THR A 296 0.52 -4.09 -15.67
CA THR A 296 1.50 -5.03 -15.10
C THR A 296 1.98 -4.57 -13.72
N ILE A 297 2.34 -3.29 -13.58
CA ILE A 297 2.79 -2.71 -12.31
C ILE A 297 1.69 -2.84 -11.25
N LEU A 298 0.46 -2.44 -11.56
CA LEU A 298 -0.66 -2.46 -10.61
C LEU A 298 -1.05 -3.88 -10.18
N GLN A 299 -0.99 -4.84 -11.10
CA GLN A 299 -1.20 -6.26 -10.79
C GLN A 299 -0.10 -6.80 -9.85
N CYS A 300 1.17 -6.50 -10.14
CA CYS A 300 2.29 -6.92 -9.29
C CYS A 300 2.18 -6.29 -7.90
N LEU A 301 1.85 -4.99 -7.81
CA LEU A 301 1.62 -4.31 -6.53
C LEU A 301 0.43 -4.90 -5.77
N GLY A 302 -0.65 -5.30 -6.45
CA GLY A 302 -1.79 -5.99 -5.85
C GLY A 302 -1.39 -7.31 -5.19
N ARG A 303 -0.59 -8.12 -5.89
CA ARG A 303 -0.05 -9.38 -5.35
C ARG A 303 0.93 -9.16 -4.20
N LEU A 304 1.89 -8.25 -4.37
CA LEU A 304 2.84 -7.87 -3.32
C LEU A 304 2.13 -7.38 -2.06
N ARG A 305 1.08 -6.57 -2.19
CA ARG A 305 0.25 -6.12 -1.07
C ARG A 305 -0.29 -7.33 -0.30
N ARG A 306 -0.87 -8.32 -0.98
CA ARG A 306 -1.42 -9.51 -0.33
C ARG A 306 -0.34 -10.28 0.44
N TYR A 307 0.81 -10.52 -0.19
CA TYR A 307 1.93 -11.22 0.45
C TYR A 307 2.50 -10.47 1.65
N LEU A 308 2.61 -9.14 1.57
CA LEU A 308 3.30 -8.32 2.57
C LEU A 308 2.37 -7.83 3.69
N LEU A 309 1.10 -7.55 3.42
CA LEU A 309 0.18 -7.07 4.46
C LEU A 309 -0.08 -8.12 5.52
N GLN A 310 -0.26 -9.39 5.15
CA GLN A 310 -0.43 -10.48 6.11
C GLN A 310 0.77 -10.60 7.06
N LYS A 311 1.98 -10.30 6.57
CA LYS A 311 3.23 -10.33 7.36
C LYS A 311 3.42 -9.05 8.19
N THR A 312 2.67 -8.00 7.89
CA THR A 312 2.80 -6.67 8.50
C THR A 312 1.77 -6.44 9.59
N LEU A 313 0.51 -6.78 9.32
CA LEU A 313 -0.62 -6.48 10.17
C LEU A 313 -0.83 -7.56 11.23
N SER A 314 -1.55 -7.20 12.30
CA SER A 314 -2.12 -8.22 13.16
C SER A 314 -3.17 -9.04 12.40
N LYS A 315 -3.47 -10.26 12.84
CA LYS A 315 -4.48 -11.11 12.19
C LYS A 315 -5.84 -10.42 12.12
N PHE A 316 -6.24 -9.75 13.19
CA PHE A 316 -7.47 -8.94 13.22
C PHE A 316 -7.47 -7.85 12.14
N GLU A 317 -6.43 -7.01 12.10
CA GLU A 317 -6.35 -5.92 11.12
C GLU A 317 -6.30 -6.44 9.68
N TYR A 318 -5.58 -7.55 9.45
CA TYR A 318 -5.53 -8.23 8.16
C TYR A 318 -6.92 -8.74 7.75
N GLU A 319 -7.60 -9.50 8.60
CA GLU A 319 -8.92 -10.06 8.30
C GLU A 319 -9.99 -8.99 8.08
N VAL A 320 -9.99 -7.91 8.86
CA VAL A 320 -10.88 -6.76 8.63
C VAL A 320 -10.57 -6.08 7.30
N THR A 321 -9.29 -5.95 6.95
CA THR A 321 -8.87 -5.37 5.68
C THR A 321 -9.29 -6.23 4.49
N GLU A 322 -9.14 -7.56 4.60
CA GLU A 322 -9.56 -8.52 3.58
C GLU A 322 -11.08 -8.57 3.45
N PHE A 323 -11.81 -8.62 4.58
CA PHE A 323 -13.27 -8.57 4.60
C PHE A 323 -13.78 -7.32 3.90
N ASN A 324 -13.27 -6.13 4.26
CA ASN A 324 -13.71 -4.89 3.64
C ASN A 324 -13.45 -4.88 2.13
N ALA A 325 -12.35 -5.45 1.66
CA ALA A 325 -12.05 -5.49 0.24
C ALA A 325 -12.96 -6.47 -0.53
N GLN A 326 -13.30 -7.61 0.09
CA GLN A 326 -14.20 -8.61 -0.48
C GLN A 326 -15.66 -8.12 -0.48
N ASP A 327 -16.14 -7.61 0.65
CA ASP A 327 -17.53 -7.18 0.84
C ASP A 327 -17.88 -5.97 -0.03
N MET A 328 -16.95 -5.03 -0.16
CA MET A 328 -17.13 -3.85 -1.01
C MET A 328 -17.04 -4.17 -2.52
N ASN A 329 -16.83 -5.45 -2.91
CA ASN A 329 -16.63 -5.89 -4.29
C ASN A 329 -15.69 -4.94 -5.05
N VAL A 330 -14.60 -4.55 -4.39
CA VAL A 330 -13.64 -3.65 -5.01
C VAL A 330 -12.97 -4.45 -6.11
N LEU A 331 -13.37 -4.22 -7.35
CA LEU A 331 -12.79 -4.81 -8.53
C LEU A 331 -11.61 -3.91 -8.99
N GLY A 332 -10.65 -4.44 -9.74
CA GLY A 332 -9.46 -3.68 -10.16
C GLY A 332 -8.47 -4.50 -10.98
N PHE A 333 -7.23 -4.02 -11.12
CA PHE A 333 -6.15 -4.69 -11.88
C PHE A 333 -5.64 -5.95 -11.19
N GLY A 334 -6.30 -7.07 -11.45
CA GLY A 334 -5.91 -8.39 -10.95
C GLY A 334 -6.71 -9.56 -11.55
N GLY A 335 -7.70 -9.28 -12.40
CA GLY A 335 -8.61 -10.29 -12.95
C GLY A 335 -9.91 -10.37 -12.14
N LEU A 336 -10.44 -11.58 -11.97
CA LEU A 336 -11.68 -11.85 -11.22
C LEU A 336 -11.47 -11.97 -9.70
N GLU A 337 -10.24 -11.82 -9.22
CA GLU A 337 -9.95 -11.83 -7.79
C GLU A 337 -10.36 -10.48 -7.16
N PRO A 338 -10.83 -10.46 -5.89
CA PRO A 338 -11.11 -9.23 -5.16
C PRO A 338 -9.90 -8.30 -5.24
N ASN A 339 -10.09 -7.14 -5.85
CA ASN A 339 -9.02 -6.18 -5.99
C ASN A 339 -9.02 -5.26 -4.79
N HIS A 340 -7.97 -5.34 -4.01
CA HIS A 340 -7.78 -4.39 -2.93
C HIS A 340 -7.26 -3.08 -3.50
N ALA A 341 -8.15 -2.26 -4.08
CA ALA A 341 -7.90 -0.97 -4.74
C ALA A 341 -6.45 -0.49 -4.64
N THR A 342 -5.58 -0.97 -5.54
CA THR A 342 -4.23 -0.44 -5.67
C THR A 342 -4.28 0.82 -6.53
N SER A 343 -4.92 1.88 -6.03
CA SER A 343 -4.63 3.21 -6.53
C SER A 343 -3.30 3.64 -5.91
N CYS A 344 -2.27 3.75 -6.73
CA CYS A 344 -0.95 4.16 -6.27
C CYS A 344 -0.68 5.59 -6.73
N GLN A 345 -0.10 6.40 -5.85
CA GLN A 345 0.49 7.67 -6.24
C GLN A 345 1.96 7.42 -6.56
N LEU A 346 2.36 7.72 -7.80
CA LEU A 346 3.75 7.72 -8.22
C LEU A 346 4.33 9.12 -8.01
N ASN A 347 5.30 9.24 -7.12
CA ASN A 347 6.09 10.46 -6.98
C ASN A 347 7.40 10.28 -7.75
N MET A 348 7.73 11.22 -8.63
CA MET A 348 9.00 11.22 -9.37
C MET A 348 9.81 12.46 -9.02
N SER A 349 11.12 12.28 -8.81
CA SER A 349 12.09 13.37 -8.68
C SER A 349 13.29 13.12 -9.59
N GLY A 350 13.84 14.18 -10.18
CA GLY A 350 15.10 14.10 -10.92
C GLY A 350 16.34 14.04 -10.01
N ILE A 351 16.23 14.64 -8.81
CA ILE A 351 17.22 14.72 -7.72
C ILE A 351 16.39 14.91 -6.43
N PHE A 352 16.75 14.26 -5.32
CA PHE A 352 15.99 14.22 -4.06
C PHE A 352 15.43 15.57 -3.55
N GLN A 353 16.07 16.71 -3.86
CA GLN A 353 15.61 18.04 -3.47
C GLN A 353 14.41 18.56 -4.27
N LEU A 354 14.16 17.99 -5.45
CA LEU A 354 13.14 18.49 -6.37
C LEU A 354 11.72 18.16 -5.93
N ILE A 355 11.45 17.07 -5.20
CA ILE A 355 10.09 16.78 -4.69
C ILE A 355 9.69 17.79 -3.60
N ALA A 356 10.55 18.09 -2.64
CA ALA A 356 10.28 19.13 -1.63
C ALA A 356 10.10 20.52 -2.29
N THR A 357 10.87 20.80 -3.34
CA THR A 357 10.69 22.04 -4.12
C THR A 357 9.39 22.03 -4.94
N ALA A 358 9.04 20.87 -5.50
CA ALA A 358 7.89 20.67 -6.38
C ALA A 358 6.60 20.30 -5.66
N LEU A 359 6.57 20.02 -4.36
CA LEU A 359 5.36 19.78 -3.56
C LEU A 359 5.32 20.71 -2.34
N GLY A 360 6.32 21.58 -2.18
CA GLY A 360 6.47 22.45 -1.01
C GLY A 360 6.61 21.65 0.27
N PHE A 361 5.90 22.08 1.32
CA PHE A 361 5.92 21.42 2.62
C PHE A 361 5.41 19.96 2.56
N GLN A 362 4.51 19.63 1.61
CA GLN A 362 4.02 18.26 1.39
C GLN A 362 5.05 17.33 0.73
N GLY A 363 6.15 17.87 0.20
CA GLY A 363 7.28 17.08 -0.28
C GLY A 363 8.37 16.87 0.77
N GLN A 364 8.11 17.28 2.02
CA GLN A 364 8.92 16.99 3.20
C GLN A 364 8.18 15.96 4.08
N GLU A 365 8.78 15.52 5.19
CA GLU A 365 8.05 14.75 6.22
C GLU A 365 7.00 15.66 6.89
N HIS A 366 5.90 15.90 6.19
CA HIS A 366 4.75 16.64 6.69
C HIS A 366 3.50 15.77 6.55
N PRO A 367 2.83 15.47 7.67
CA PRO A 367 1.53 14.80 7.60
C PRO A 367 0.50 15.77 6.99
N ASP A 368 -0.28 15.31 6.00
CA ASP A 368 -1.45 16.07 5.57
C ASP A 368 -2.40 16.20 6.78
N PRO A 369 -2.96 17.37 7.10
CA PRO A 369 -3.94 17.50 8.18
C PRO A 369 -5.16 16.58 8.05
N LYS A 370 -5.37 16.00 6.86
CA LYS A 370 -6.40 15.00 6.58
C LYS A 370 -5.91 13.55 6.66
N ASP A 371 -4.60 13.34 6.75
CA ASP A 371 -4.03 12.00 6.94
C ASP A 371 -4.37 11.49 8.34
N GLU A 372 -4.42 10.17 8.48
CA GLU A 372 -4.66 9.53 9.76
C GLU A 372 -3.49 9.81 10.71
N GLU A 373 -3.80 10.30 11.91
CA GLU A 373 -2.79 10.81 12.86
C GLU A 373 -1.76 9.76 13.31
N THR A 374 -2.09 8.49 13.18
CA THR A 374 -1.21 7.37 13.52
C THR A 374 -0.42 6.83 12.32
N ARG A 375 -0.72 7.29 11.10
CA ARG A 375 -0.11 6.81 9.85
C ARG A 375 0.54 7.96 9.09
N LYS A 376 1.86 8.07 9.25
CA LYS A 376 2.65 9.03 8.48
C LYS A 376 2.75 8.56 7.04
N THR A 377 2.14 9.27 6.11
CA THR A 377 2.39 9.06 4.68
C THR A 377 3.77 9.62 4.35
N LEU A 378 4.69 8.74 3.97
CA LEU A 378 6.01 9.13 3.51
C LEU A 378 5.98 9.28 1.99
N SER A 379 6.01 10.52 1.50
CA SER A 379 6.28 10.81 0.09
C SER A 379 7.80 10.92 -0.08
N ARG A 380 8.45 9.84 -0.54
CA ARG A 380 9.84 9.87 -0.99
C ARG A 380 9.92 9.83 -2.51
#